data_AF-Q86IA3-F1
#
_entry.id   AF-Q86IA3-F1
#
_cell.length_a   1.000
_cell.length_b   1.000
_cell.length_c   1.000
_cell.angle_alpha   90.00
_cell.angle_beta   90.00
_cell.angle_gamma   90.00
#
_symmetry.space_group_name_H-M   'P 1'
#
loop_
_entity.id
_entity.type
_entity.pdbx_description
1 polymer ?
#
loop_
_entity_poly.entity_id
_entity_poly.type
_entity_poly.pdbx_seq_one_letter_code
_entity_poly.pdbx_strand_id
1 'polypeptide(L)'
;MKILLFVTLIALAFVALCSAEGNVVVLSPDNFDTVVDGSKTVFVKFYAPWCGHCKKLAPDFEILADTFAPVSNKVVIAKVDCDQADNKALCSKYDVSGYPTLKIFDKSTTAKDYNGARSVDELLTYINNHAKTNVKVKKAPSNVVDLSPSNFDSVVLDKSKNVLVEFYAPWCGHCKKLMPDYEILGNTYANEKDVVIAKIDCDAADNKAICSKYGVTGFPTLKWFGKQSKDGEKYEQGRDLDTFINYINKQAGVNRVKGGKLAVGAGRVEQLDTIATEFIAAAAEVRKELVKKAQTVVDSLPEELRTEGSYYVKVMKTIAEKSIDFVTTEIARITKLVSGSMSGKKADEFAKKLNILESFKSK
;
A
#
# COMPACT_ATOMS: atom_id res chain seq x y z
N MET A 1 -19.54 -53.11 59.06
CA MET A 1 -18.48 -52.57 58.19
C MET A 1 -19.02 -52.54 56.75
N LYS A 2 -19.57 -51.41 56.30
CA LYS A 2 -19.98 -51.19 54.90
C LYS A 2 -19.52 -49.77 54.53
N ILE A 3 -18.38 -49.67 53.87
CA ILE A 3 -17.80 -48.42 53.41
C ILE A 3 -18.41 -48.14 52.03
N LEU A 4 -19.27 -47.14 51.95
CA LEU A 4 -19.84 -46.64 50.70
C LEU A 4 -18.80 -45.72 50.04
N LEU A 5 -18.23 -46.14 48.91
CA LEU A 5 -17.38 -45.28 48.08
C LEU A 5 -18.26 -44.27 47.33
N PHE A 6 -18.12 -42.99 47.65
CA PHE A 6 -18.59 -41.89 46.81
C PHE A 6 -17.57 -41.68 45.67
N VAL A 7 -17.94 -42.03 44.45
CA VAL A 7 -17.19 -41.66 43.25
C VAL A 7 -17.66 -40.27 42.81
N THR A 8 -16.86 -39.24 43.09
CA THR A 8 -17.06 -37.88 42.59
C THR A 8 -16.70 -37.83 41.11
N LEU A 9 -17.72 -37.62 40.26
CA LEU A 9 -17.58 -37.41 38.82
C LEU A 9 -17.03 -36.00 38.56
N ILE A 10 -15.75 -35.89 38.20
CA ILE A 10 -15.18 -34.62 37.72
C ILE A 10 -15.58 -34.44 36.26
N ALA A 11 -16.50 -33.52 35.98
CA ALA A 11 -16.83 -33.10 34.62
C ALA A 11 -15.68 -32.23 34.06
N LEU A 12 -14.87 -32.79 33.17
CA LEU A 12 -13.95 -32.00 32.34
C LEU A 12 -14.78 -31.22 31.31
N ALA A 13 -14.88 -29.91 31.49
CA ALA A 13 -15.38 -29.01 30.47
C ALA A 13 -14.36 -28.95 29.32
N PHE A 14 -14.66 -29.63 28.21
CA PHE A 14 -13.94 -29.48 26.95
C PHE A 14 -14.22 -28.08 26.40
N VAL A 15 -13.25 -27.16 26.53
CA VAL A 15 -13.31 -25.88 25.83
C VAL A 15 -12.94 -26.14 24.38
N ALA A 16 -13.94 -26.19 23.49
CA ALA A 16 -13.71 -26.26 22.06
C ALA A 16 -12.94 -25.00 21.62
N LEU A 17 -11.65 -25.16 21.32
CA LEU A 17 -10.83 -24.08 20.78
C LEU A 17 -11.31 -23.80 19.35
N CYS A 18 -12.00 -22.68 19.14
CA CYS A 18 -12.22 -22.16 17.79
C CYS A 18 -10.85 -21.94 17.14
N SER A 19 -10.55 -22.69 16.08
CA SER A 19 -9.40 -22.37 15.23
C SER A 19 -9.71 -21.08 14.49
N ALA A 20 -9.00 -20.01 14.82
CA ALA A 20 -9.12 -18.74 14.10
C ALA A 20 -8.05 -18.69 13.01
N GLU A 21 -8.47 -18.46 11.76
CA GLU A 21 -7.55 -17.98 10.72
C GLU A 21 -7.66 -16.45 10.75
N GLY A 22 -6.69 -15.78 11.35
CA GLY A 22 -6.80 -14.34 11.60
C GLY A 22 -7.99 -14.01 12.52
N ASN A 23 -8.82 -13.03 12.13
CA ASN A 23 -10.04 -12.69 12.86
C ASN A 23 -11.29 -13.42 12.33
N VAL A 24 -11.16 -14.24 11.28
CA VAL A 24 -12.28 -15.03 10.76
C VAL A 24 -12.43 -16.31 11.59
N VAL A 25 -13.60 -16.47 12.22
CA VAL A 25 -13.93 -17.66 13.00
C VAL A 25 -14.24 -18.83 12.06
N VAL A 26 -13.51 -19.93 12.19
CA VAL A 26 -13.81 -21.17 11.46
C VAL A 26 -14.92 -21.92 12.20
N LEU A 27 -16.02 -22.18 11.52
CA LEU A 27 -17.18 -22.89 12.05
C LEU A 27 -17.20 -24.34 11.56
N SER A 28 -17.57 -25.23 12.48
CA SER A 28 -17.81 -26.66 12.30
C SER A 28 -19.04 -27.06 13.13
N PRO A 29 -19.59 -28.29 12.97
CA PRO A 29 -20.68 -28.77 13.83
C PRO A 29 -20.40 -28.62 15.33
N ASP A 30 -19.14 -28.71 15.76
CA ASP A 30 -18.76 -28.68 17.18
C ASP A 30 -18.93 -27.31 17.83
N ASN A 31 -18.81 -26.22 17.06
CA ASN A 31 -18.83 -24.86 17.61
C ASN A 31 -19.94 -23.97 17.03
N PHE A 32 -20.67 -24.43 16.00
CA PHE A 32 -21.63 -23.61 15.28
C PHE A 32 -22.69 -23.00 16.20
N ASP A 33 -23.38 -23.84 16.99
CA ASP A 33 -24.48 -23.39 17.85
C ASP A 33 -23.98 -22.55 19.04
N THR A 34 -22.71 -22.66 19.41
CA THR A 34 -22.10 -21.78 20.43
C THR A 34 -21.77 -20.40 19.89
N VAL A 35 -21.33 -20.30 18.64
CA VAL A 35 -21.03 -19.01 18.00
C VAL A 35 -22.32 -18.32 17.53
N VAL A 36 -23.28 -19.11 17.04
CA VAL A 36 -24.58 -18.66 16.52
C VAL A 36 -25.67 -18.92 17.57
N ASP A 37 -25.48 -18.39 18.77
CA ASP A 37 -26.40 -18.54 19.91
C ASP A 37 -27.53 -17.51 19.95
N GLY A 38 -27.52 -16.56 19.00
CA GLY A 38 -28.47 -15.45 18.92
C GLY A 38 -28.10 -14.21 19.74
N SER A 39 -26.97 -14.21 20.46
CA SER A 39 -26.52 -13.04 21.24
C SER A 39 -25.87 -11.95 20.37
N LYS A 40 -25.32 -12.34 19.21
CA LYS A 40 -24.56 -11.48 18.28
C LYS A 40 -25.10 -11.55 16.86
N THR A 41 -24.71 -10.58 16.04
CA THR A 41 -24.86 -10.66 14.59
C THR A 41 -23.70 -11.50 14.03
N VAL A 42 -23.98 -12.68 13.46
CA VAL A 42 -22.95 -13.53 12.84
C VAL A 42 -23.09 -13.50 11.33
N PHE A 43 -22.02 -13.17 10.61
CA PHE A 43 -21.99 -13.20 9.14
C PHE A 43 -21.12 -14.37 8.67
N VAL A 44 -21.74 -15.34 8.01
CA VAL A 44 -21.12 -16.63 7.68
C VAL A 44 -20.92 -16.76 6.18
N LYS A 45 -19.69 -17.09 5.78
CA LYS A 45 -19.32 -17.50 4.42
C LYS A 45 -19.22 -19.03 4.34
N PHE A 46 -20.18 -19.65 3.67
CA PHE A 46 -20.13 -21.06 3.27
C PHE A 46 -19.35 -21.16 1.96
N TYR A 47 -18.27 -21.93 1.94
CA TYR A 47 -17.33 -21.98 0.82
C TYR A 47 -16.80 -23.38 0.55
N ALA A 48 -16.07 -23.53 -0.56
CA ALA A 48 -15.23 -24.69 -0.85
C ALA A 48 -13.82 -24.20 -1.27
N PRO A 49 -12.72 -24.87 -0.88
CA PRO A 49 -11.36 -24.40 -1.14
C PRO A 49 -11.01 -24.34 -2.63
N TRP A 50 -11.62 -25.20 -3.43
CA TRP A 50 -11.41 -25.27 -4.87
C TRP A 50 -12.17 -24.17 -5.66
N CYS A 51 -13.13 -23.46 -5.05
CA CYS A 51 -13.96 -22.49 -5.75
C CYS A 51 -13.23 -21.16 -6.03
N GLY A 52 -13.11 -20.79 -7.31
CA GLY A 52 -12.47 -19.53 -7.74
C GLY A 52 -13.13 -18.27 -7.17
N HIS A 53 -14.47 -18.23 -7.09
CA HIS A 53 -15.19 -17.11 -6.47
C HIS A 53 -14.92 -17.00 -4.97
N CYS A 54 -14.75 -18.12 -4.27
CA CYS A 54 -14.39 -18.14 -2.85
C CYS A 54 -12.98 -17.63 -2.62
N LYS A 55 -12.03 -18.05 -3.47
CA LYS A 55 -10.64 -17.55 -3.44
C LYS A 55 -10.58 -16.04 -3.66
N LYS A 56 -11.37 -15.51 -4.62
CA LYS A 56 -11.46 -14.07 -4.88
C LYS A 56 -12.03 -13.28 -3.70
N LEU A 57 -13.04 -13.83 -3.01
CA LEU A 57 -13.66 -13.19 -1.84
C LEU A 57 -12.81 -13.30 -0.56
N ALA A 58 -11.88 -14.26 -0.49
CA ALA A 58 -11.16 -14.54 0.75
C ALA A 58 -10.43 -13.31 1.35
N PRO A 59 -9.63 -12.53 0.59
CA PRO A 59 -8.95 -11.35 1.13
C PRO A 59 -9.90 -10.29 1.67
N ASP A 60 -10.99 -10.01 0.93
CA ASP A 60 -12.02 -9.05 1.34
C ASP A 60 -12.75 -9.50 2.62
N PHE A 61 -12.94 -10.81 2.78
CA PHE A 61 -13.57 -11.39 3.97
C PHE A 61 -12.67 -11.30 5.22
N GLU A 62 -11.36 -11.44 5.06
CA GLU A 62 -10.38 -11.18 6.13
C GLU A 62 -10.39 -9.69 6.55
N ILE A 63 -10.39 -8.78 5.57
CA ILE A 63 -10.51 -7.32 5.85
C ILE A 63 -11.78 -7.01 6.64
N LEU A 64 -12.91 -7.65 6.31
CA LEU A 64 -14.15 -7.50 7.07
C LEU A 64 -13.99 -7.99 8.52
N ALA A 65 -13.40 -9.17 8.72
CA ALA A 65 -13.16 -9.70 10.05
C ALA A 65 -12.26 -8.80 10.90
N ASP A 66 -11.14 -8.31 10.32
CA ASP A 66 -10.26 -7.34 10.97
C ASP A 66 -10.97 -6.02 11.31
N THR A 67 -11.89 -5.59 10.44
CA THR A 67 -12.67 -4.37 10.64
C THR A 67 -13.68 -4.50 11.78
N PHE A 68 -14.30 -5.67 11.94
CA PHE A 68 -15.27 -5.94 13.00
C PHE A 68 -14.64 -6.48 14.30
N ALA A 69 -13.36 -6.88 14.29
CA ALA A 69 -12.66 -7.39 15.47
C ALA A 69 -12.76 -6.48 16.72
N PRO A 70 -12.68 -5.13 16.62
CA PRO A 70 -12.88 -4.24 17.77
C PRO A 70 -14.27 -4.28 18.40
N VAL A 71 -15.27 -4.82 17.68
CA VAL A 71 -16.66 -4.97 18.13
C VAL A 71 -17.10 -6.44 18.07
N SER A 72 -16.18 -7.37 18.32
CA SER A 72 -16.42 -8.83 18.34
C SER A 72 -17.43 -9.31 19.40
N ASN A 73 -17.77 -8.44 20.34
CA ASN A 73 -18.88 -8.62 21.28
C ASN A 73 -20.27 -8.39 20.65
N LYS A 74 -20.35 -7.80 19.46
CA LYS A 74 -21.59 -7.53 18.70
C LYS A 74 -21.63 -8.27 17.36
N VAL A 75 -20.49 -8.39 16.69
CA VAL A 75 -20.38 -8.96 15.33
C VAL A 75 -19.35 -10.06 15.29
N VAL A 76 -19.68 -11.20 14.69
CA VAL A 76 -18.74 -12.27 14.39
C VAL A 76 -18.70 -12.51 12.89
N ILE A 77 -17.50 -12.47 12.31
CA ILE A 77 -17.27 -12.83 10.90
C ILE A 77 -16.73 -14.24 10.87
N ALA A 78 -17.40 -15.13 10.14
CA ALA A 78 -17.15 -16.57 10.21
C ALA A 78 -17.20 -17.26 8.85
N LYS A 79 -16.57 -18.45 8.75
CA LYS A 79 -16.57 -19.27 7.53
C LYS A 79 -16.79 -20.75 7.84
N VAL A 80 -17.48 -21.44 6.94
CA VAL A 80 -17.68 -22.91 6.97
C VAL A 80 -17.16 -23.49 5.67
N ASP A 81 -16.20 -24.40 5.76
CA ASP A 81 -15.73 -25.16 4.60
C ASP A 81 -16.68 -26.33 4.33
N CYS A 82 -17.58 -26.18 3.36
CA CYS A 82 -18.54 -27.20 2.97
C CYS A 82 -17.94 -28.35 2.15
N ASP A 83 -16.64 -28.30 1.83
CA ASP A 83 -15.93 -29.40 1.20
C ASP A 83 -15.48 -30.45 2.22
N GLN A 84 -15.25 -30.05 3.48
CA GLN A 84 -14.97 -30.96 4.59
C GLN A 84 -16.15 -31.91 4.83
N ALA A 85 -15.84 -33.20 5.07
CA ALA A 85 -16.85 -34.24 5.27
C ALA A 85 -17.79 -33.92 6.44
N ASP A 86 -17.25 -33.47 7.57
CA ASP A 86 -18.03 -33.20 8.79
C ASP A 86 -18.97 -31.99 8.63
N ASN A 87 -18.64 -31.07 7.72
CA ASN A 87 -19.44 -29.87 7.48
C ASN A 87 -20.60 -30.09 6.49
N LYS A 88 -20.68 -31.24 5.81
CA LYS A 88 -21.70 -31.50 4.76
C LYS A 88 -23.13 -31.34 5.30
N ALA A 89 -23.43 -31.95 6.46
CA ALA A 89 -24.75 -31.86 7.07
C ALA A 89 -25.10 -30.43 7.50
N LEU A 90 -24.11 -29.69 8.04
CA LEU A 90 -24.26 -28.29 8.42
C LEU A 90 -24.56 -27.41 7.20
N CYS A 91 -23.86 -27.61 6.08
CA CYS A 91 -24.10 -26.84 4.86
C CYS A 91 -25.46 -27.18 4.23
N SER A 92 -25.88 -28.45 4.25
CA SER A 92 -27.21 -28.87 3.83
C SER A 92 -28.32 -28.28 4.72
N LYS A 93 -28.13 -28.23 6.04
CA LYS A 93 -29.08 -27.62 7.01
C LYS A 93 -29.42 -26.17 6.67
N TYR A 94 -28.47 -25.44 6.06
CA TYR A 94 -28.64 -24.04 5.67
C TYR A 94 -28.83 -23.87 4.15
N ASP A 95 -29.28 -24.90 3.43
CA ASP A 95 -29.62 -24.82 2.00
C ASP A 95 -28.47 -24.29 1.10
N VAL A 96 -27.23 -24.64 1.41
CA VAL A 96 -26.07 -24.22 0.62
C VAL A 96 -25.98 -25.06 -0.66
N SER A 97 -26.40 -24.49 -1.78
CA SER A 97 -26.39 -25.14 -3.11
C SER A 97 -25.25 -24.68 -4.03
N GLY A 98 -24.48 -23.65 -3.62
CA GLY A 98 -23.37 -23.10 -4.40
C GLY A 98 -22.42 -22.25 -3.57
N TYR A 99 -21.29 -21.86 -4.15
CA TYR A 99 -20.21 -21.19 -3.41
C TYR A 99 -19.72 -19.89 -4.08
N PRO A 100 -19.38 -18.86 -3.30
CA PRO A 100 -19.69 -18.72 -1.87
C PRO A 100 -21.18 -18.45 -1.65
N THR A 101 -21.75 -19.01 -0.59
CA THR A 101 -23.06 -18.62 -0.06
C THR A 101 -22.83 -17.80 1.20
N LEU A 102 -23.43 -16.61 1.28
CA LEU A 102 -23.27 -15.68 2.39
C LEU A 102 -24.59 -15.58 3.15
N LYS A 103 -24.55 -15.78 4.46
CA LYS A 103 -25.73 -15.68 5.32
C LYS A 103 -25.46 -14.83 6.55
N ILE A 104 -26.49 -14.14 7.01
CA ILE A 104 -26.48 -13.38 8.26
C ILE A 104 -27.41 -14.00 9.28
N PHE A 105 -26.94 -14.05 10.51
CA PHE A 105 -27.65 -14.46 11.72
C PHE A 105 -27.76 -13.22 12.59
N ASP A 106 -28.82 -12.44 12.42
CA ASP A 106 -28.97 -11.15 13.08
C ASP A 106 -29.55 -11.32 14.49
N LYS A 107 -28.67 -11.52 15.48
CA LYS A 107 -29.07 -11.85 16.87
C LYS A 107 -30.13 -12.94 16.92
N SER A 108 -29.94 -13.95 16.09
CA SER A 108 -30.88 -15.03 15.86
C SER A 108 -30.12 -16.29 15.46
N THR A 109 -30.70 -17.45 15.72
CA THR A 109 -30.23 -18.74 15.20
C THR A 109 -30.75 -19.03 13.78
N THR A 110 -31.64 -18.17 13.26
CA THR A 110 -32.20 -18.26 11.90
C THR A 110 -31.35 -17.45 10.93
N ALA A 111 -30.94 -18.10 9.84
CA ALA A 111 -30.15 -17.49 8.79
C ALA A 111 -31.02 -16.71 7.79
N LYS A 112 -30.48 -15.60 7.26
CA LYS A 112 -31.02 -14.91 6.08
C LYS A 112 -29.95 -14.84 5.00
N ASP A 113 -30.35 -15.05 3.75
CA ASP A 113 -29.43 -14.97 2.61
C ASP A 113 -29.00 -13.53 2.34
N TYR A 114 -27.70 -13.37 2.08
CA TYR A 114 -27.16 -12.16 1.51
C TYR A 114 -26.97 -12.34 -0.01
N ASN A 115 -27.80 -11.62 -0.78
CA ASN A 115 -27.80 -11.65 -2.25
C ASN A 115 -27.19 -10.38 -2.87
N GLY A 116 -26.57 -9.51 -2.07
CA GLY A 116 -25.93 -8.28 -2.53
C GLY A 116 -24.54 -8.47 -3.12
N ALA A 117 -23.89 -7.34 -3.43
CA ALA A 117 -22.53 -7.33 -3.98
C ALA A 117 -21.47 -7.70 -2.94
N ARG A 118 -20.51 -8.54 -3.31
CA ARG A 118 -19.54 -9.13 -2.38
C ARG A 118 -18.29 -8.26 -2.16
N SER A 119 -18.37 -6.95 -2.36
CA SER A 119 -17.27 -6.03 -2.07
C SER A 119 -17.23 -5.70 -0.57
N VAL A 120 -16.05 -5.34 -0.06
CA VAL A 120 -15.88 -4.95 1.35
C VAL A 120 -16.86 -3.86 1.76
N ASP A 121 -17.02 -2.80 0.97
CA ASP A 121 -17.89 -1.67 1.34
C ASP A 121 -19.38 -2.05 1.46
N GLU A 122 -19.87 -2.92 0.57
CA GLU A 122 -21.27 -3.38 0.56
C GLU A 122 -21.56 -4.34 1.71
N LEU A 123 -20.64 -5.29 1.94
CA LEU A 123 -20.72 -6.22 3.07
C LEU A 123 -20.60 -5.48 4.41
N LEU A 124 -19.66 -4.54 4.52
CA LEU A 124 -19.48 -3.69 5.70
C LEU A 124 -20.75 -2.90 6.01
N THR A 125 -21.32 -2.24 5.01
CA THR A 125 -22.55 -1.45 5.16
C THR A 125 -23.71 -2.34 5.60
N TYR A 126 -23.88 -3.49 4.96
CA TYR A 126 -24.93 -4.46 5.30
C TYR A 126 -24.81 -4.96 6.74
N ILE A 127 -23.62 -5.38 7.16
CA ILE A 127 -23.38 -5.89 8.52
C ILE A 127 -23.52 -4.78 9.57
N ASN A 128 -23.02 -3.57 9.30
CA ASN A 128 -23.21 -2.41 10.18
C ASN A 128 -24.70 -2.12 10.42
N ASN A 129 -25.53 -2.19 9.37
CA ASN A 129 -26.97 -1.94 9.44
C ASN A 129 -27.72 -2.97 10.29
N HIS A 130 -27.35 -4.25 10.22
CA HIS A 130 -27.93 -5.31 11.05
C HIS A 130 -27.43 -5.23 12.50
N ALA A 131 -26.11 -5.13 12.68
CA ALA A 131 -25.49 -5.09 14.01
C ALA A 131 -25.66 -3.76 14.77
N LYS A 132 -26.18 -2.72 14.11
CA LYS A 132 -26.25 -1.34 14.61
C LYS A 132 -24.88 -0.85 15.06
N THR A 133 -23.89 -1.04 14.20
CA THR A 133 -22.51 -0.56 14.37
C THR A 133 -22.16 0.44 13.26
N ASN A 134 -21.01 1.10 13.38
CA ASN A 134 -20.52 2.06 12.38
C ASN A 134 -19.01 1.91 12.19
N VAL A 135 -18.54 0.66 12.16
CA VAL A 135 -17.11 0.38 11.93
C VAL A 135 -16.78 0.69 10.47
N LYS A 136 -15.55 1.15 10.25
CA LYS A 136 -15.03 1.46 8.92
C LYS A 136 -13.75 0.68 8.73
N VAL A 137 -13.50 0.20 7.51
CA VAL A 137 -12.19 -0.36 7.17
C VAL A 137 -11.14 0.67 7.52
N LYS A 138 -10.14 0.28 8.30
CA LYS A 138 -8.94 1.10 8.50
C LYS A 138 -8.18 1.10 7.17
N LYS A 139 -8.56 1.99 6.25
CA LYS A 139 -7.76 2.26 5.06
C LYS A 139 -6.40 2.76 5.55
N ALA A 140 -5.32 2.24 4.99
CA ALA A 140 -4.02 2.86 5.18
C ALA A 140 -4.15 4.35 4.82
N PRO A 141 -3.45 5.25 5.53
CA PRO A 141 -3.41 6.65 5.15
C PRO A 141 -3.10 6.76 3.65
N SER A 142 -4.00 7.36 2.89
CA SER A 142 -3.80 7.57 1.47
C SER A 142 -2.87 8.76 1.27
N ASN A 143 -1.88 8.61 0.40
CA ASN A 143 -1.08 9.72 -0.12
C ASN A 143 -1.66 10.26 -1.44
N VAL A 144 -2.90 9.88 -1.79
CA VAL A 144 -3.67 10.47 -2.88
C VAL A 144 -4.57 11.56 -2.30
N VAL A 145 -4.41 12.79 -2.77
CA VAL A 145 -5.19 13.94 -2.30
C VAL A 145 -6.58 13.91 -2.91
N ASP A 146 -7.62 13.86 -2.07
CA ASP A 146 -9.00 14.09 -2.48
C ASP A 146 -9.23 15.59 -2.76
N LEU A 147 -9.49 15.91 -4.02
CA LEU A 147 -9.78 17.27 -4.45
C LEU A 147 -11.27 17.57 -4.35
N SER A 148 -11.54 18.84 -4.07
CA SER A 148 -12.86 19.46 -3.98
C SER A 148 -12.73 20.93 -4.38
N PRO A 149 -13.82 21.69 -4.50
CA PRO A 149 -13.72 23.09 -4.90
C PRO A 149 -12.93 23.96 -3.91
N SER A 150 -12.85 23.57 -2.63
CA SER A 150 -12.14 24.33 -1.61
C SER A 150 -10.62 24.19 -1.65
N ASN A 151 -10.09 23.11 -2.24
CA ASN A 151 -8.64 22.82 -2.27
C ASN A 151 -8.07 22.60 -3.68
N PHE A 152 -8.91 22.54 -4.73
CA PHE A 152 -8.44 22.26 -6.09
C PHE A 152 -7.35 23.25 -6.51
N ASP A 153 -7.63 24.56 -6.43
CA ASP A 153 -6.70 25.57 -6.91
C ASP A 153 -5.40 25.60 -6.10
N SER A 154 -5.48 25.48 -4.77
CA SER A 154 -4.31 25.51 -3.89
C SER A 154 -3.40 24.30 -4.06
N VAL A 155 -3.95 23.13 -4.42
CA VAL A 155 -3.18 21.91 -4.67
C VAL A 155 -2.70 21.86 -6.12
N VAL A 156 -3.60 22.00 -7.08
CA VAL A 156 -3.35 21.72 -8.51
C VAL A 156 -2.60 22.88 -9.18
N LEU A 157 -2.96 24.13 -8.85
CA LEU A 157 -2.40 25.32 -9.49
C LEU A 157 -1.14 25.87 -8.78
N ASP A 158 -0.67 25.22 -7.71
CA ASP A 158 0.63 25.53 -7.10
C ASP A 158 1.76 25.29 -8.12
N LYS A 159 2.37 26.38 -8.60
CA LYS A 159 3.46 26.38 -9.59
C LYS A 159 4.74 25.71 -9.09
N SER A 160 4.86 25.45 -7.79
CA SER A 160 5.97 24.71 -7.20
C SER A 160 5.79 23.18 -7.25
N LYS A 161 4.64 22.67 -7.68
CA LYS A 161 4.30 21.24 -7.72
C LYS A 161 4.02 20.75 -9.13
N ASN A 162 4.29 19.48 -9.35
CA ASN A 162 3.75 18.68 -10.45
C ASN A 162 2.59 17.85 -9.90
N VAL A 163 1.42 17.91 -10.54
CA VAL A 163 0.22 17.22 -10.03
C VAL A 163 -0.38 16.32 -11.11
N LEU A 164 -0.54 15.04 -10.80
CA LEU A 164 -1.37 14.13 -11.60
C LEU A 164 -2.75 14.04 -10.95
N VAL A 165 -3.80 14.36 -11.72
CA VAL A 165 -5.19 14.33 -11.25
C VAL A 165 -5.97 13.25 -11.99
N GLU A 166 -6.58 12.34 -11.24
CA GLU A 166 -7.61 11.42 -11.72
C GLU A 166 -9.00 12.05 -11.55
N PHE A 167 -9.67 12.34 -12.65
CA PHE A 167 -11.08 12.69 -12.68
C PHE A 167 -11.89 11.40 -12.82
N TYR A 168 -12.63 11.02 -11.79
CA TYR A 168 -13.28 9.71 -11.68
C TYR A 168 -14.77 9.83 -11.33
N ALA A 169 -15.46 8.68 -11.32
CA ALA A 169 -16.78 8.54 -10.73
C ALA A 169 -16.85 7.24 -9.90
N PRO A 170 -17.51 7.22 -8.72
CA PRO A 170 -17.53 6.07 -7.81
C PRO A 170 -18.13 4.81 -8.42
N TRP A 171 -19.07 4.95 -9.34
CA TRP A 171 -19.74 3.85 -10.02
C TRP A 171 -18.95 3.28 -11.21
N CYS A 172 -17.86 3.93 -11.64
CA CYS A 172 -17.10 3.53 -12.82
C CYS A 172 -16.18 2.32 -12.55
N GLY A 173 -16.43 1.21 -13.25
CA GLY A 173 -15.61 -0.01 -13.13
C GLY A 173 -14.13 0.18 -13.48
N HIS A 174 -13.81 1.02 -14.47
CA HIS A 174 -12.41 1.32 -14.81
C HIS A 174 -11.69 2.13 -13.70
N CYS A 175 -12.40 3.04 -13.01
CA CYS A 175 -11.84 3.79 -11.88
C CYS A 175 -11.59 2.86 -10.69
N LYS A 176 -12.54 1.97 -10.38
CA LYS A 176 -12.37 0.96 -9.32
C LYS A 176 -11.17 0.05 -9.58
N LYS A 177 -10.90 -0.30 -10.85
CA LYS A 177 -9.73 -1.10 -11.24
C LYS A 177 -8.41 -0.34 -11.12
N LEU A 178 -8.41 0.97 -11.40
CA LEU A 178 -7.22 1.83 -11.32
C LEU A 178 -6.84 2.15 -9.87
N MET A 179 -7.82 2.32 -9.00
CA MET A 179 -7.64 2.80 -7.62
C MET A 179 -6.51 2.09 -6.84
N PRO A 180 -6.35 0.75 -6.84
CA PRO A 180 -5.24 0.12 -6.12
C PRO A 180 -3.85 0.57 -6.59
N ASP A 181 -3.64 0.65 -7.91
CA ASP A 181 -2.37 1.12 -8.47
C ASP A 181 -2.18 2.61 -8.24
N TYR A 182 -3.26 3.40 -8.28
CA TYR A 182 -3.22 4.84 -8.01
C TYR A 182 -2.89 5.16 -6.54
N GLU A 183 -3.34 4.34 -5.59
CA GLU A 183 -2.94 4.43 -4.18
C GLU A 183 -1.45 4.07 -4.00
N ILE A 184 -0.95 3.04 -4.68
CA ILE A 184 0.49 2.72 -4.70
C ILE A 184 1.30 3.85 -5.33
N LEU A 185 0.75 4.51 -6.36
CA LEU A 185 1.37 5.67 -6.99
C LEU A 185 1.48 6.84 -6.01
N GLY A 186 0.41 7.16 -5.27
CA GLY A 186 0.45 8.15 -4.19
C GLY A 186 1.54 7.85 -3.17
N ASN A 187 1.62 6.59 -2.71
CA ASN A 187 2.66 6.16 -1.76
C ASN A 187 4.08 6.23 -2.36
N THR A 188 4.21 6.00 -3.67
CA THR A 188 5.50 6.04 -4.38
C THR A 188 6.09 7.45 -4.39
N TYR A 189 5.24 8.48 -4.41
CA TYR A 189 5.65 9.89 -4.44
C TYR A 189 5.46 10.62 -3.11
N ALA A 190 5.08 9.93 -2.02
CA ALA A 190 4.81 10.54 -0.71
C ALA A 190 6.00 11.32 -0.10
N ASN A 191 7.23 10.97 -0.49
CA ASN A 191 8.45 11.65 -0.05
C ASN A 191 8.93 12.75 -1.01
N GLU A 192 8.29 12.91 -2.18
CA GLU A 192 8.60 13.99 -3.09
C GLU A 192 7.86 15.26 -2.69
N LYS A 193 8.63 16.33 -2.44
CA LYS A 193 8.06 17.61 -2.01
C LYS A 193 7.26 18.31 -3.10
N ASP A 194 7.45 17.93 -4.36
CA ASP A 194 6.93 18.63 -5.53
C ASP A 194 6.20 17.72 -6.51
N VAL A 195 5.82 16.51 -6.09
CA VAL A 195 4.92 15.63 -6.82
C VAL A 195 3.70 15.36 -5.96
N VAL A 196 2.52 15.58 -6.52
CA VAL A 196 1.24 15.30 -5.85
C VAL A 196 0.42 14.38 -6.74
N ILE A 197 -0.07 13.29 -6.16
CA ILE A 197 -1.06 12.42 -6.79
C ILE A 197 -2.41 12.78 -6.18
N ALA A 198 -3.38 13.10 -7.02
CA ALA A 198 -4.68 13.61 -6.58
C ALA A 198 -5.82 13.00 -7.39
N LYS A 199 -7.03 13.04 -6.83
CA LYS A 199 -8.25 12.56 -7.49
C LYS A 199 -9.43 13.47 -7.20
N ILE A 200 -10.39 13.55 -8.11
CA ILE A 200 -11.63 14.30 -7.95
C ILE A 200 -12.82 13.49 -8.44
N ASP A 201 -13.84 13.38 -7.60
CA ASP A 201 -15.12 12.73 -7.93
C ASP A 201 -15.98 13.68 -8.78
N CYS A 202 -16.10 13.43 -10.07
CA CYS A 202 -16.90 14.23 -10.97
C CYS A 202 -18.41 13.91 -10.95
N ASP A 203 -18.82 12.86 -10.24
CA ASP A 203 -20.22 12.53 -10.00
C ASP A 203 -20.80 13.40 -8.87
N ALA A 204 -19.95 13.80 -7.92
CA ALA A 204 -20.32 14.74 -6.85
C ALA A 204 -20.74 16.11 -7.41
N ALA A 205 -21.91 16.60 -6.97
CA ALA A 205 -22.54 17.80 -7.50
C ALA A 205 -21.62 19.03 -7.49
N ASP A 206 -20.89 19.24 -6.40
CA ASP A 206 -20.03 20.41 -6.20
C ASP A 206 -18.77 20.39 -7.10
N ASN A 207 -18.36 19.21 -7.57
CA ASN A 207 -17.17 19.03 -8.41
C ASN A 207 -17.48 19.19 -9.91
N LYS A 208 -18.75 19.19 -10.31
CA LYS A 208 -19.16 19.20 -11.73
C LYS A 208 -18.57 20.39 -12.50
N ALA A 209 -18.57 21.58 -11.91
CA ALA A 209 -18.02 22.79 -12.56
C ALA A 209 -16.53 22.64 -12.87
N ILE A 210 -15.75 22.03 -11.98
CA ILE A 210 -14.32 21.79 -12.17
C ILE A 210 -14.12 20.73 -13.25
N CYS A 211 -14.86 19.63 -13.21
CA CYS A 211 -14.75 18.57 -14.20
C CYS A 211 -15.13 19.06 -15.61
N SER A 212 -16.17 19.89 -15.73
CA SER A 212 -16.54 20.56 -17.00
C SER A 212 -15.48 21.56 -17.45
N LYS A 213 -14.92 22.38 -16.54
CA LYS A 213 -13.82 23.34 -16.84
C LYS A 213 -12.63 22.65 -17.51
N TYR A 214 -12.28 21.45 -17.06
CA TYR A 214 -11.17 20.67 -17.63
C TYR A 214 -11.59 19.72 -18.76
N GLY A 215 -12.83 19.79 -19.25
CA GLY A 215 -13.29 19.02 -20.41
C GLY A 215 -13.40 17.51 -20.18
N VAL A 216 -13.77 17.09 -18.98
CA VAL A 216 -13.95 15.66 -18.65
C VAL A 216 -15.26 15.15 -19.24
N THR A 217 -15.15 14.21 -20.20
CA THR A 217 -16.31 13.59 -20.89
C THR A 217 -16.48 12.10 -20.59
N GLY A 218 -15.55 11.49 -19.84
CA GLY A 218 -15.59 10.09 -19.46
C GLY A 218 -14.58 9.75 -18.36
N PHE A 219 -14.69 8.55 -17.79
CA PHE A 219 -13.94 8.17 -16.59
C PHE A 219 -13.15 6.84 -16.74
N PRO A 220 -11.98 6.73 -16.09
CA PRO A 220 -11.22 7.84 -15.52
C PRO A 220 -10.62 8.70 -16.64
N THR A 221 -10.54 10.01 -16.40
CA THR A 221 -9.73 10.94 -17.20
C THR A 221 -8.55 11.39 -16.36
N LEU A 222 -7.35 11.31 -16.90
CA LEU A 222 -6.13 11.69 -16.19
C LEU A 222 -5.56 12.97 -16.82
N LYS A 223 -5.16 13.92 -15.97
CA LYS A 223 -4.52 15.16 -16.42
C LYS A 223 -3.28 15.49 -15.61
N TRP A 224 -2.27 15.99 -16.31
CA TRP A 224 -1.00 16.43 -15.76
C TRP A 224 -0.95 17.96 -15.65
N PHE A 225 -0.61 18.44 -14.46
CA PHE A 225 -0.45 19.86 -14.13
C PHE A 225 1.00 20.10 -13.70
N GLY A 226 1.89 20.22 -14.68
CA GLY A 226 3.31 20.40 -14.46
C GLY A 226 3.64 21.79 -13.89
N LYS A 227 4.87 21.95 -13.39
CA LYS A 227 5.38 23.27 -12.96
C LYS A 227 5.43 24.28 -14.12
N GLN A 228 5.67 23.79 -15.34
CA GLN A 228 5.80 24.62 -16.55
C GLN A 228 4.45 25.03 -17.14
N SER A 229 3.42 24.18 -17.02
CA SER A 229 2.04 24.48 -17.43
C SER A 229 1.01 23.90 -16.47
N LYS A 230 0.06 24.74 -16.08
CA LYS A 230 -1.08 24.42 -15.21
C LYS A 230 -2.40 24.24 -15.96
N ASP A 231 -2.32 24.05 -17.28
CA ASP A 231 -3.52 23.94 -18.13
C ASP A 231 -4.22 22.57 -18.01
N GLY A 232 -3.56 21.57 -17.43
CA GLY A 232 -4.11 20.23 -17.26
C GLY A 232 -4.04 19.43 -18.56
N GLU A 233 -2.81 19.17 -19.01
CA GLU A 233 -2.52 18.36 -20.19
C GLU A 233 -3.12 16.96 -20.03
N LYS A 234 -3.75 16.43 -21.07
CA LYS A 234 -4.33 15.09 -21.02
C LYS A 234 -3.21 14.06 -20.93
N TYR A 235 -3.29 13.18 -19.93
CA TYR A 235 -2.42 12.01 -19.85
C TYR A 235 -2.97 10.91 -20.76
N GLU A 236 -2.21 10.55 -21.80
CA GLU A 236 -2.65 9.60 -22.84
C GLU A 236 -1.86 8.28 -22.85
N GLN A 237 -1.04 8.04 -21.83
CA GLN A 237 -0.26 6.81 -21.70
C GLN A 237 -1.05 5.69 -20.97
N GLY A 238 -0.41 4.53 -20.82
CA GLY A 238 -0.93 3.37 -20.09
C GLY A 238 -1.30 3.69 -18.65
N ARG A 239 -2.28 2.97 -18.10
CA ARG A 239 -2.80 3.14 -16.73
C ARG A 239 -2.30 2.07 -15.76
N ASP A 240 -1.22 1.38 -16.13
CA ASP A 240 -0.45 0.53 -15.23
C ASP A 240 0.56 1.36 -14.43
N LEU A 241 0.90 0.85 -13.25
CA LEU A 241 1.76 1.54 -12.29
C LEU A 241 3.13 1.94 -12.86
N ASP A 242 3.78 1.06 -13.63
CA ASP A 242 5.13 1.31 -14.14
C ASP A 242 5.12 2.43 -15.18
N THR A 243 4.11 2.47 -16.04
CA THR A 243 3.94 3.57 -17.01
C THR A 243 3.72 4.91 -16.31
N PHE A 244 2.91 4.96 -15.25
CA PHE A 244 2.78 6.19 -14.44
C PHE A 244 4.10 6.63 -13.81
N ILE A 245 4.84 5.69 -13.20
CA ILE A 245 6.11 6.00 -12.55
C ILE A 245 7.11 6.56 -13.57
N ASN A 246 7.23 5.93 -14.73
CA ASN A 246 8.12 6.39 -15.81
C ASN A 246 7.75 7.79 -16.30
N TYR A 247 6.45 8.04 -16.49
CA TYR A 247 5.97 9.37 -16.90
C TYR A 247 6.30 10.44 -15.86
N ILE A 248 5.93 10.21 -14.60
CA ILE A 248 6.08 11.20 -13.53
C ILE A 248 7.56 11.44 -13.25
N ASN A 249 8.40 10.39 -13.20
CA ASN A 249 9.85 10.54 -13.06
C ASN A 249 10.44 11.46 -14.14
N LYS A 250 10.05 11.23 -15.41
CA LYS A 250 10.50 12.05 -16.54
C LYS A 250 10.02 13.50 -16.43
N GLN A 251 8.75 13.72 -16.13
CA GLN A 251 8.16 15.06 -16.11
C GLN A 251 8.57 15.88 -14.87
N ALA A 252 8.75 15.22 -13.73
CA ALA A 252 9.11 15.89 -12.48
C ALA A 252 10.62 15.93 -12.20
N GLY A 253 11.43 15.18 -12.95
CA GLY A 253 12.88 15.10 -12.73
C GLY A 253 13.27 14.31 -11.48
N VAL A 254 12.45 13.31 -11.10
CA VAL A 254 12.64 12.47 -9.92
C VAL A 254 12.92 11.02 -10.33
N ASN A 255 13.38 10.18 -9.40
CA ASN A 255 13.88 8.84 -9.71
C ASN A 255 13.28 7.79 -8.78
N ARG A 256 11.95 7.69 -8.72
CA ARG A 256 11.25 6.73 -7.85
C ARG A 256 11.03 5.39 -8.52
N VAL A 257 10.98 4.33 -7.72
CA VAL A 257 10.49 3.00 -8.11
C VAL A 257 9.29 2.62 -7.25
N LYS A 258 8.54 1.58 -7.65
CA LYS A 258 7.41 1.04 -6.89
C LYS A 258 7.76 0.86 -5.41
N GLY A 259 6.91 1.39 -4.54
CA GLY A 259 7.13 1.38 -3.08
C GLY A 259 7.92 2.59 -2.55
N GLY A 260 8.20 3.58 -3.40
CA GLY A 260 8.72 4.89 -3.00
C GLY A 260 10.23 4.96 -2.76
N LYS A 261 10.98 3.88 -3.02
CA LYS A 261 12.44 3.91 -2.99
C LYS A 261 12.99 4.67 -4.19
N LEU A 262 14.23 5.14 -4.09
CA LEU A 262 14.95 5.69 -5.23
C LEU A 262 15.49 4.58 -6.13
N ALA A 263 15.49 4.83 -7.44
CA ALA A 263 16.10 3.97 -8.44
C ALA A 263 17.62 3.86 -8.24
N VAL A 264 18.20 2.78 -8.78
CA VAL A 264 19.64 2.62 -8.84
C VAL A 264 20.23 3.78 -9.64
N GLY A 265 21.27 4.40 -9.10
CA GLY A 265 21.94 5.55 -9.70
C GLY A 265 21.29 6.91 -9.45
N ALA A 266 20.12 6.98 -8.79
CA ALA A 266 19.56 8.25 -8.34
C ALA A 266 20.57 9.05 -7.50
N GLY A 267 20.74 10.34 -7.82
CA GLY A 267 21.70 11.24 -7.17
C GLY A 267 23.13 11.15 -7.70
N ARG A 268 23.42 10.28 -8.67
CA ARG A 268 24.73 10.25 -9.35
C ARG A 268 24.88 11.41 -10.33
N VAL A 269 26.12 11.84 -10.52
CA VAL A 269 26.51 12.88 -11.48
C VAL A 269 27.53 12.27 -12.42
N GLU A 270 27.20 12.16 -13.69
CA GLU A 270 27.99 11.44 -14.70
C GLU A 270 29.46 11.91 -14.79
N GLN A 271 29.68 13.24 -14.75
CA GLN A 271 31.03 13.80 -14.73
C GLN A 271 31.83 13.38 -13.50
N LEU A 272 31.18 13.31 -12.33
CA LEU A 272 31.82 12.88 -11.09
C LEU A 272 32.02 11.37 -11.02
N ASP A 273 31.15 10.57 -11.66
CA ASP A 273 31.35 9.12 -11.79
C ASP A 273 32.58 8.78 -12.64
N THR A 274 32.79 9.56 -13.71
CA THR A 274 33.98 9.45 -14.55
C THR A 274 35.23 9.75 -13.72
N ILE A 275 35.21 10.85 -12.96
CA ILE A 275 36.34 11.22 -12.08
C ILE A 275 36.52 10.20 -10.95
N ALA A 276 35.45 9.62 -10.40
CA ALA A 276 35.53 8.57 -9.38
C ALA A 276 36.24 7.32 -9.94
N THR A 277 35.91 6.92 -11.16
CA THR A 277 36.55 5.80 -11.86
C THR A 277 38.05 6.09 -12.09
N GLU A 278 38.38 7.28 -12.61
CA GLU A 278 39.77 7.74 -12.77
C GLU A 278 40.52 7.74 -11.43
N PHE A 279 39.89 8.24 -10.37
CA PHE A 279 40.48 8.38 -9.04
C PHE A 279 40.87 7.04 -8.40
N ILE A 280 40.03 6.03 -8.58
CA ILE A 280 40.28 4.69 -8.05
C ILE A 280 41.48 4.04 -8.75
N ALA A 281 41.57 4.19 -10.07
CA ALA A 281 42.68 3.65 -10.88
C ALA A 281 43.98 4.47 -10.75
N ALA A 282 43.89 5.73 -10.31
CA ALA A 282 45.02 6.64 -10.24
C ALA A 282 45.98 6.35 -9.07
N ALA A 283 47.25 6.64 -9.29
CA ALA A 283 48.28 6.69 -8.25
C ALA A 283 48.01 7.83 -7.25
N ALA A 284 48.60 7.74 -6.05
CA ALA A 284 48.29 8.63 -4.92
C ALA A 284 48.54 10.12 -5.23
N GLU A 285 49.61 10.43 -5.95
CA GLU A 285 49.96 11.78 -6.42
C GLU A 285 48.92 12.35 -7.39
N VAL A 286 48.39 11.54 -8.30
CA VAL A 286 47.37 11.97 -9.28
C VAL A 286 46.01 12.19 -8.63
N ARG A 287 45.69 11.43 -7.57
CA ARG A 287 44.44 11.56 -6.81
C ARG A 287 44.21 12.98 -6.26
N LYS A 288 45.26 13.71 -5.88
CA LYS A 288 45.15 15.09 -5.38
C LYS A 288 44.57 16.04 -6.44
N GLU A 289 45.01 15.90 -7.68
CA GLU A 289 44.51 16.71 -8.79
C GLU A 289 43.09 16.32 -9.20
N LEU A 290 42.76 15.03 -9.13
CA LEU A 290 41.40 14.55 -9.37
C LEU A 290 40.39 15.05 -8.33
N VAL A 291 40.80 15.18 -7.05
CA VAL A 291 39.97 15.81 -6.01
C VAL A 291 39.67 17.27 -6.34
N LYS A 292 40.65 18.03 -6.83
CA LYS A 292 40.45 19.43 -7.26
C LYS A 292 39.52 19.50 -8.47
N LYS A 293 39.74 18.66 -9.49
CA LYS A 293 38.88 18.53 -10.68
C LYS A 293 37.44 18.23 -10.28
N ALA A 294 37.22 17.28 -9.35
CA ALA A 294 35.90 16.97 -8.82
C ALA A 294 35.27 18.19 -8.12
N GLN A 295 36.02 18.92 -7.30
CA GLN A 295 35.51 20.14 -6.65
C GLN A 295 35.07 21.19 -7.67
N THR A 296 35.85 21.43 -8.73
CA THR A 296 35.46 22.37 -9.79
C THR A 296 34.15 21.95 -10.49
N VAL A 297 33.96 20.65 -10.71
CA VAL A 297 32.68 20.13 -11.23
C VAL A 297 31.55 20.45 -10.24
N VAL A 298 31.72 20.16 -8.95
CA VAL A 298 30.72 20.45 -7.90
C VAL A 298 30.33 21.93 -7.86
N ASP A 299 31.31 22.82 -7.94
CA ASP A 299 31.09 24.28 -7.92
C ASP A 299 30.27 24.75 -9.13
N SER A 300 30.33 24.01 -10.24
CA SER A 300 29.59 24.29 -11.48
C SER A 300 28.22 23.60 -11.53
N LEU A 301 27.88 22.74 -10.56
CA LEU A 301 26.59 22.03 -10.56
C LEU A 301 25.41 22.95 -10.20
N PRO A 302 24.20 22.64 -10.72
CA PRO A 302 22.96 23.16 -10.18
C PRO A 302 22.82 22.88 -8.68
N GLU A 303 22.12 23.76 -7.95
CA GLU A 303 22.01 23.71 -6.49
C GLU A 303 21.52 22.35 -5.98
N GLU A 304 20.56 21.77 -6.66
CA GLU A 304 19.91 20.49 -6.37
C GLU A 304 20.84 19.27 -6.47
N LEU A 305 22.01 19.39 -7.11
CA LEU A 305 23.01 18.32 -7.24
C LEU A 305 24.29 18.59 -6.41
N ARG A 306 24.44 19.76 -5.78
CA ARG A 306 25.66 20.12 -5.05
C ARG A 306 25.87 19.28 -3.79
N THR A 307 24.80 18.84 -3.14
CA THR A 307 24.91 17.99 -1.93
C THR A 307 25.50 16.64 -2.28
N GLU A 308 24.96 16.01 -3.32
CA GLU A 308 25.42 14.75 -3.87
C GLU A 308 26.84 14.90 -4.43
N GLY A 309 27.10 15.96 -5.20
CA GLY A 309 28.42 16.25 -5.73
C GLY A 309 29.49 16.43 -4.64
N SER A 310 29.17 17.18 -3.59
CA SER A 310 30.05 17.35 -2.43
C SER A 310 30.35 16.02 -1.72
N TYR A 311 29.42 15.07 -1.77
CA TYR A 311 29.64 13.74 -1.22
C TYR A 311 30.68 12.93 -2.01
N TYR A 312 30.75 13.05 -3.35
CA TYR A 312 31.85 12.46 -4.14
C TYR A 312 33.21 12.97 -3.66
N VAL A 313 33.35 14.29 -3.53
CA VAL A 313 34.61 14.91 -3.06
C VAL A 313 34.96 14.44 -1.64
N LYS A 314 33.96 14.31 -0.76
CA LYS A 314 34.15 13.78 0.59
C LYS A 314 34.66 12.33 0.58
N VAL A 315 34.09 11.47 -0.27
CA VAL A 315 34.54 10.08 -0.44
C VAL A 315 35.99 10.05 -0.95
N MET A 316 36.33 10.83 -1.98
CA MET A 316 37.70 10.92 -2.50
C MET A 316 38.71 11.37 -1.43
N LYS A 317 38.39 12.42 -0.67
CA LYS A 317 39.25 12.89 0.44
C LYS A 317 39.43 11.81 1.51
N THR A 318 38.36 11.10 1.87
CA THR A 318 38.42 10.02 2.86
C THR A 318 39.29 8.85 2.38
N ILE A 319 39.20 8.47 1.10
CA ILE A 319 40.05 7.43 0.50
C ILE A 319 41.51 7.87 0.50
N ALA A 320 41.79 9.14 0.17
CA ALA A 320 43.15 9.69 0.17
C ALA A 320 43.79 9.74 1.57
N GLU A 321 42.98 9.94 2.62
CA GLU A 321 43.44 9.97 4.02
C GLU A 321 43.55 8.57 4.67
N LYS A 322 42.68 7.64 4.26
CA LYS A 322 42.57 6.31 4.88
C LYS A 322 42.98 5.22 3.90
N SER A 323 41.99 4.59 3.27
CA SER A 323 42.16 3.49 2.32
C SER A 323 40.95 3.46 1.39
N ILE A 324 41.13 2.85 0.22
CA ILE A 324 40.04 2.49 -0.70
C ILE A 324 38.99 1.57 -0.05
N ASP A 325 39.39 0.76 0.95
CA ASP A 325 38.50 -0.15 1.70
C ASP A 325 37.37 0.59 2.44
N PHE A 326 37.51 1.90 2.62
CA PHE A 326 36.46 2.77 3.14
C PHE A 326 35.15 2.60 2.37
N VAL A 327 35.19 2.46 1.04
CA VAL A 327 33.99 2.35 0.19
C VAL A 327 33.17 1.12 0.61
N THR A 328 33.80 -0.04 0.70
CA THR A 328 33.15 -1.30 1.07
C THR A 328 32.60 -1.24 2.50
N THR A 329 33.38 -0.68 3.44
CA THR A 329 32.96 -0.54 4.84
C THR A 329 31.77 0.41 4.98
N GLU A 330 31.78 1.53 4.25
CA GLU A 330 30.72 2.52 4.29
C GLU A 330 29.43 2.01 3.64
N ILE A 331 29.52 1.27 2.53
CA ILE A 331 28.37 0.59 1.91
C ILE A 331 27.74 -0.37 2.92
N ALA A 332 28.53 -1.22 3.57
CA ALA A 332 28.02 -2.16 4.57
C ALA A 332 27.35 -1.44 5.75
N ARG A 333 27.96 -0.35 6.23
CA ARG A 333 27.41 0.48 7.32
C ARG A 333 26.08 1.11 6.93
N ILE A 334 25.99 1.75 5.76
CA ILE A 334 24.75 2.40 5.31
C ILE A 334 23.67 1.35 5.03
N THR A 335 24.02 0.20 4.45
CA THR A 335 23.11 -0.92 4.20
C THR A 335 22.45 -1.41 5.51
N LYS A 336 23.23 -1.52 6.60
CA LYS A 336 22.71 -1.85 7.93
C LYS A 336 21.83 -0.75 8.53
N LEU A 337 22.06 0.52 8.19
CA LEU A 337 21.21 1.61 8.66
C LEU A 337 19.85 1.61 7.96
N VAL A 338 19.84 1.43 6.62
CA VAL A 338 18.59 1.46 5.83
C VAL A 338 17.66 0.27 6.10
N SER A 339 18.14 -0.80 6.75
CA SER A 339 17.28 -1.89 7.22
C SER A 339 16.48 -1.55 8.48
N GLY A 340 16.80 -0.44 9.17
CA GLY A 340 16.05 0.05 10.31
C GLY A 340 14.91 1.00 9.93
N SER A 341 14.06 1.33 10.90
CA SER A 341 13.02 2.36 10.72
C SER A 341 13.65 3.76 10.65
N MET A 342 13.29 4.54 9.63
CA MET A 342 13.73 5.93 9.47
C MET A 342 12.72 6.74 8.65
N SER A 343 12.87 8.07 8.69
CA SER A 343 12.08 8.95 7.82
C SER A 343 12.45 8.76 6.35
N GLY A 344 11.48 8.97 5.45
CA GLY A 344 11.68 8.86 4.00
C GLY A 344 12.82 9.76 3.50
N LYS A 345 12.90 11.01 3.99
CA LYS A 345 14.01 11.93 3.68
C LYS A 345 15.39 11.33 4.00
N LYS A 346 15.53 10.64 5.13
CA LYS A 346 16.80 10.03 5.54
C LYS A 346 17.10 8.76 4.73
N ALA A 347 16.05 8.00 4.40
CA ALA A 347 16.19 6.85 3.51
C ALA A 347 16.69 7.28 2.12
N ASP A 348 16.16 8.37 1.58
CA ASP A 348 16.60 8.93 0.29
C ASP A 348 18.04 9.42 0.33
N GLU A 349 18.43 10.13 1.40
CA GLU A 349 19.83 10.56 1.60
C GLU A 349 20.79 9.36 1.58
N PHE A 350 20.46 8.27 2.29
CA PHE A 350 21.28 7.07 2.29
C PHE A 350 21.26 6.32 0.96
N ALA A 351 20.11 6.25 0.29
CA ALA A 351 20.02 5.62 -1.04
C ALA A 351 20.91 6.34 -2.06
N LYS A 352 20.89 7.68 -2.08
CA LYS A 352 21.80 8.46 -2.93
C LYS A 352 23.27 8.23 -2.58
N LYS A 353 23.61 8.22 -1.28
CA LYS A 353 24.98 7.92 -0.84
C LYS A 353 25.45 6.53 -1.28
N LEU A 354 24.60 5.51 -1.14
CA LEU A 354 24.89 4.17 -1.65
C LEU A 354 25.13 4.19 -3.15
N ASN A 355 24.23 4.81 -3.93
CA ASN A 355 24.40 4.94 -5.38
C ASN A 355 25.73 5.62 -5.75
N ILE A 356 26.14 6.65 -5.01
CA ILE A 356 27.42 7.35 -5.23
C ILE A 356 28.61 6.45 -4.86
N LEU A 357 28.56 5.76 -3.71
CA LEU A 357 29.64 4.85 -3.28
C LEU A 357 29.86 3.71 -4.28
N GLU A 358 28.81 3.21 -4.92
CA GLU A 358 28.91 2.21 -5.98
C GLU A 358 29.75 2.69 -7.18
N SER A 359 29.84 4.00 -7.44
CA SER A 359 30.72 4.55 -8.49
C SER A 359 32.21 4.43 -8.18
N PHE A 360 32.58 4.17 -6.91
CA PHE A 360 33.96 4.00 -6.46
C PHE A 360 34.37 2.53 -6.32
N LYS A 361 33.48 1.57 -6.59
CA LYS A 361 33.90 0.17 -6.66
C LYS A 361 34.82 -0.02 -7.86
N SER A 362 35.95 -0.69 -7.66
CA SER A 362 36.75 -1.18 -8.77
C SER A 362 35.87 -2.10 -9.63
N LYS A 363 35.80 -1.83 -10.93
CA LYS A 363 35.17 -2.76 -11.88
C LYS A 363 36.03 -3.99 -12.10
#